data_AF-A0A4Y2A4M1-F1
#
_entry.id   AF-A0A4Y2A4M1-F1
#
_cell.length_a   1.000
_cell.length_b   1.000
_cell.length_c   1.000
_cell.angle_alpha   90.00
_cell.angle_beta   90.00
_cell.angle_gamma   90.00
#
_symmetry.space_group_name_H-M   'P 1'
#
loop_
_entity.id
_entity.type
_entity.pdbx_description
1 polymer ?
#
loop_
_entity_poly.entity_id
_entity_poly.type
_entity_poly.pdbx_seq_one_letter_code
_entity_poly.pdbx_strand_id
1 'polypeptide(L)'
;MHLRRRRSHYQQITEFERGRVVELREGGFSFRDIAGEFDRNVSTEHDCWQQSSREGTDSRRPGSGQPRGITERENRRVRRMVVAHRTVSVAEIRAAVNTTVIQKTATYRLLQGQLRTRHPVACTPLTANHCRLRREWCQAVTHWGTELRSIVFSDESKFCLGASDGRVMVMRGQGERLQPTCLRPRHTGPTPVLMTAGALSYLSHPP
;
A
#
# COMPACT_ATOMS: atom_id res chain seq x y z
N MET A 1 -35.86 28.51 -38.02
CA MET A 1 -34.63 27.71 -37.84
C MET A 1 -33.71 28.43 -36.87
N HIS A 2 -33.53 27.93 -35.65
CA HIS A 2 -32.57 28.52 -34.70
C HIS A 2 -31.19 27.91 -34.91
N LEU A 3 -30.27 28.71 -35.45
CA LEU A 3 -28.86 28.36 -35.55
C LEU A 3 -28.31 28.15 -34.13
N ARG A 4 -28.09 26.88 -33.75
CA ARG A 4 -27.32 26.56 -32.54
C ARG A 4 -25.93 27.16 -32.71
N ARG A 5 -25.64 28.25 -32.00
CA ARG A 5 -24.27 28.78 -31.85
C ARG A 5 -23.36 27.61 -31.46
N ARG A 6 -22.40 27.27 -32.33
CA ARG A 6 -21.28 26.40 -31.97
C ARG A 6 -20.64 27.03 -30.73
N ARG A 7 -20.70 26.35 -29.58
CA ARG A 7 -19.91 26.77 -28.41
C ARG A 7 -18.45 26.74 -28.84
N SER A 8 -17.75 27.87 -28.75
CA SER A 8 -16.30 27.86 -28.95
C SER A 8 -15.70 26.91 -27.92
N HIS A 9 -14.72 26.12 -28.34
CA HIS A 9 -14.05 25.19 -27.46
C HIS A 9 -13.31 26.01 -26.39
N TYR A 10 -13.73 25.93 -25.13
CA TYR A 10 -13.07 26.64 -24.05
C TYR A 10 -11.64 26.12 -23.92
N GLN A 11 -10.66 26.99 -24.18
CA GLN A 11 -9.25 26.69 -23.95
C GLN A 11 -8.83 27.32 -22.63
N GLN A 12 -8.21 26.52 -21.78
CA GLN A 12 -7.66 27.01 -20.52
C GLN A 12 -6.34 27.73 -20.79
N ILE A 13 -6.12 28.85 -20.10
CA ILE A 13 -4.81 29.52 -20.08
C ILE A 13 -3.80 28.56 -19.46
N THR A 14 -2.71 28.32 -20.19
CA THR A 14 -1.56 27.51 -19.78
C THR A 14 -0.75 28.22 -18.69
N GLU A 15 0.02 27.48 -17.90
CA GLU A 15 0.86 28.09 -16.86
C GLU A 15 1.88 29.08 -17.44
N PHE A 16 2.37 28.82 -18.65
CA PHE A 16 3.26 29.74 -19.38
C PHE A 16 2.57 31.06 -19.72
N GLU A 17 1.38 31.01 -20.32
CA GLU A 17 0.58 32.21 -20.61
C GLU A 17 0.28 32.99 -19.30
N ARG A 18 -0.06 32.30 -18.20
CA ARG A 18 -0.31 32.95 -16.90
C ARG A 18 0.90 33.71 -16.38
N GLY A 19 2.10 33.14 -16.49
CA GLY A 19 3.35 33.81 -16.11
C GLY A 19 3.60 35.06 -16.96
N ARG A 20 3.37 34.98 -18.27
CA ARG A 20 3.52 36.13 -19.19
C ARG A 20 2.54 37.25 -18.89
N VAL A 21 1.33 36.91 -18.48
CA VAL A 21 0.30 37.87 -18.09
C VAL A 21 0.72 38.65 -16.86
N VAL A 22 1.34 37.97 -15.89
CA VAL A 22 1.88 38.60 -14.68
C VAL A 22 3.08 39.49 -15.02
N GLU A 23 4.02 38.99 -15.82
CA GLU A 23 5.18 39.76 -16.30
C GLU A 23 4.77 41.04 -17.05
N LEU A 24 3.87 40.94 -18.03
CA LEU A 24 3.38 42.09 -18.79
C LEU A 24 2.60 43.06 -17.91
N ARG A 25 1.87 42.55 -16.92
CA ARG A 25 1.10 43.41 -16.02
C ARG A 25 2.01 44.17 -15.05
N GLU A 26 3.09 43.55 -14.57
CA GLU A 26 4.15 44.22 -13.81
C GLU A 26 4.91 45.24 -14.68
N GLY A 27 5.09 44.95 -15.97
CA GLY A 27 5.65 45.85 -16.98
C GLY A 27 4.75 47.05 -17.35
N GLY A 28 3.57 47.18 -16.74
CA GLY A 28 2.68 48.35 -16.90
C GLY A 28 1.67 48.26 -18.06
N PHE A 29 1.58 47.13 -18.76
CA PHE A 29 0.62 46.95 -19.86
C PHE A 29 -0.84 46.92 -19.35
N SER A 30 -1.77 47.42 -20.17
CA SER A 30 -3.19 47.37 -19.85
C SER A 30 -3.74 45.97 -20.08
N PHE A 31 -4.79 45.56 -19.34
CA PHE A 31 -5.44 44.26 -19.56
C PHE A 31 -6.02 44.11 -20.97
N ARG A 32 -6.31 45.21 -21.66
CA ARG A 32 -6.81 45.19 -23.04
C ARG A 32 -5.70 44.84 -24.03
N ASP A 33 -4.50 45.36 -23.81
CA ASP A 33 -3.33 45.06 -24.65
C ASP A 33 -2.90 43.61 -24.46
N ILE A 34 -2.83 43.16 -23.20
CA ILE A 34 -2.51 41.77 -22.83
C ILE A 34 -3.54 40.80 -23.45
N ALA A 35 -4.84 41.10 -23.30
CA ALA A 35 -5.90 40.29 -23.90
C ALA A 35 -5.82 40.21 -25.43
N GLY A 36 -5.41 41.30 -26.09
CA GLY A 36 -5.18 41.35 -27.53
C GLY A 36 -3.99 40.52 -27.99
N GLU A 37 -2.92 40.45 -27.18
CA GLU A 37 -1.73 39.65 -27.47
C GLU A 37 -1.99 38.14 -27.38
N PHE A 38 -2.79 37.70 -26.40
CA PHE A 38 -3.10 36.28 -26.19
C PHE A 38 -4.43 35.80 -26.81
N ASP A 39 -5.15 36.67 -27.53
CA ASP A 39 -6.51 36.40 -28.04
C ASP A 39 -7.45 35.83 -26.95
N ARG A 40 -7.40 36.44 -25.76
CA ARG A 40 -8.20 36.04 -24.58
C ARG A 40 -9.19 37.14 -24.21
N ASN A 41 -10.17 36.80 -23.38
CA ASN A 41 -11.06 37.81 -22.82
C ASN A 41 -10.35 38.56 -21.68
N VAL A 42 -10.45 39.89 -21.69
CA VAL A 42 -9.97 40.81 -20.63
C VAL A 42 -10.33 40.34 -19.22
N SER A 43 -11.51 39.73 -19.04
CA SER A 43 -11.92 39.18 -17.73
C SER A 43 -11.00 38.05 -17.26
N THR A 44 -10.50 37.22 -18.18
CA THR A 44 -9.62 36.08 -17.87
C THR A 44 -8.25 36.57 -17.44
N GLU A 45 -7.74 37.61 -18.10
CA GLU A 45 -6.48 38.27 -17.74
C GLU A 45 -6.56 38.98 -16.39
N HIS A 46 -7.66 39.70 -16.17
CA HIS A 46 -7.93 40.32 -14.89
C HIS A 46 -8.00 39.28 -13.75
N ASP A 47 -8.74 38.19 -13.94
CA ASP A 47 -8.87 37.13 -12.92
C ASP A 47 -7.54 36.41 -12.67
N CYS A 48 -6.73 36.20 -13.71
CA CYS A 48 -5.39 35.63 -13.59
C CYS A 48 -4.48 36.52 -12.74
N TRP A 49 -4.41 37.82 -13.06
CA TRP A 49 -3.64 38.81 -12.29
C TRP A 49 -4.14 38.91 -10.84
N GLN A 50 -5.46 39.01 -10.63
CA GLN A 50 -6.04 39.09 -9.29
C GLN A 50 -5.71 37.85 -8.45
N GLN A 51 -5.70 36.67 -9.05
CA GLN A 51 -5.32 35.46 -8.36
C GLN A 51 -3.82 35.50 -7.99
N SER A 52 -2.93 35.79 -8.95
CA SER A 52 -1.49 35.84 -8.70
C SER A 52 -1.12 36.90 -7.66
N SER A 53 -1.69 38.10 -7.76
CA SER A 53 -1.48 39.19 -6.79
C SER A 53 -1.91 38.82 -5.35
N ARG A 54 -2.90 37.94 -5.18
CA ARG A 54 -3.36 37.48 -3.86
C ARG A 54 -2.56 36.29 -3.32
N GLU A 55 -2.10 35.40 -4.19
CA GLU A 55 -1.51 34.12 -3.80
C GLU A 55 0.01 34.08 -3.94
N GLY A 56 0.60 35.03 -4.66
CA GLY A 56 2.02 35.05 -5.02
C GLY A 56 2.40 33.90 -5.96
N THR A 57 1.45 33.37 -6.72
CA THR A 57 1.68 32.25 -7.64
C THR A 57 0.90 32.41 -8.93
N ASP A 58 1.59 32.16 -10.04
CA ASP A 58 1.02 32.19 -11.38
C ASP A 58 0.37 30.86 -11.76
N SER A 59 0.60 29.83 -10.93
CA SER A 59 -0.07 28.54 -11.10
C SER A 59 -1.58 28.62 -10.86
N ARG A 60 -2.31 27.75 -11.53
CA ARG A 60 -3.75 27.64 -11.37
C ARG A 60 -4.07 26.90 -10.06
N ARG A 61 -5.09 27.37 -9.34
CA ARG A 61 -5.71 26.59 -8.26
C ARG A 61 -6.14 25.21 -8.74
N PRO A 62 -5.78 24.13 -8.04
CA PRO A 62 -6.37 22.82 -8.26
C PRO A 62 -7.90 22.92 -8.15
N GLY A 63 -8.61 22.31 -9.09
CA GLY A 63 -10.06 22.19 -8.97
C GLY A 63 -10.43 21.43 -7.70
N SER A 64 -11.58 21.75 -7.11
CA SER A 64 -12.12 21.04 -5.93
C SER A 64 -12.30 19.53 -6.17
N GLY A 65 -12.43 19.13 -7.44
CA GLY A 65 -12.59 17.75 -7.86
C GLY A 65 -13.95 17.17 -7.46
N GLN A 66 -14.16 15.91 -7.82
CA GLN A 66 -15.38 15.21 -7.46
C GLN A 66 -15.35 14.81 -5.97
N PRO A 67 -16.45 15.03 -5.22
CA PRO A 67 -16.57 14.54 -3.85
C PRO A 67 -16.33 13.03 -3.78
N ARG A 68 -15.72 12.58 -2.68
CA ARG A 68 -15.39 11.17 -2.48
C ARG A 68 -16.67 10.39 -2.16
N GLY A 69 -16.92 9.30 -2.90
CA GLY A 69 -18.06 8.42 -2.62
C GLY A 69 -17.96 7.59 -1.34
N ILE A 70 -16.81 7.62 -0.64
CA ILE A 70 -16.62 6.99 0.67
C ILE A 70 -16.24 8.06 1.69
N THR A 71 -16.92 8.04 2.84
CA THR A 71 -16.60 8.95 3.95
C THR A 71 -15.33 8.48 4.68
N GLU A 72 -14.65 9.41 5.36
CA GLU A 72 -13.46 9.05 6.13
C GLU A 72 -13.80 8.13 7.32
N ARG A 73 -15.02 8.21 7.85
CA ARG A 73 -15.50 7.31 8.91
C ARG A 73 -15.63 5.87 8.40
N GLU A 74 -16.22 5.67 7.24
CA GLU A 74 -16.31 4.35 6.60
C GLU A 74 -14.93 3.81 6.25
N ASN A 75 -14.05 4.64 5.66
CA ASN A 75 -12.68 4.27 5.32
C ASN A 75 -11.92 3.76 6.56
N ARG A 76 -12.02 4.47 7.69
CA ARG A 76 -11.45 4.02 8.98
C ARG A 76 -12.07 2.72 9.47
N ARG A 77 -13.37 2.50 9.28
CA ARG A 77 -14.04 1.24 9.67
C ARG A 77 -13.55 0.06 8.81
N VAL A 78 -13.45 0.23 7.49
CA VAL A 78 -12.89 -0.78 6.57
C VAL A 78 -11.46 -1.14 6.97
N ARG A 79 -10.60 -0.13 7.21
CA ARG A 79 -9.21 -0.36 7.63
C ARG A 79 -9.12 -1.15 8.94
N ARG A 80 -9.92 -0.79 9.95
CA ARG A 80 -9.97 -1.54 11.23
C ARG A 80 -10.39 -2.99 11.03
N MET A 81 -11.41 -3.24 10.21
CA MET A 81 -11.87 -4.60 9.90
C MET A 81 -10.78 -5.43 9.22
N VAL A 82 -10.06 -4.85 8.26
CA VAL A 82 -8.91 -5.50 7.60
C VAL A 82 -7.82 -5.86 8.62
N VAL A 83 -7.52 -4.93 9.53
CA VAL A 83 -6.47 -5.14 10.53
C VAL A 83 -6.84 -6.23 11.53
N ALA A 84 -8.11 -6.31 11.93
CA ALA A 84 -8.63 -7.34 12.81
C ALA A 84 -8.73 -8.72 12.13
N HIS A 85 -9.14 -8.74 10.86
CA HIS A 85 -9.40 -9.96 10.10
C HIS A 85 -8.53 -10.01 8.84
N ARG A 86 -7.23 -10.25 9.05
CA ARG A 86 -6.19 -10.14 8.03
C ARG A 86 -6.37 -11.08 6.83
N THR A 87 -7.06 -12.22 7.01
CA THR A 87 -7.28 -13.24 5.98
C THR A 87 -8.58 -13.07 5.20
N VAL A 88 -9.48 -12.20 5.66
CA VAL A 88 -10.81 -12.01 5.05
C VAL A 88 -10.69 -11.15 3.79
N SER A 89 -11.49 -11.47 2.78
CA SER A 89 -11.48 -10.75 1.52
C SER A 89 -12.02 -9.32 1.66
N VAL A 90 -11.61 -8.43 0.75
CA VAL A 90 -12.16 -7.06 0.69
C VAL A 90 -13.68 -7.09 0.46
N ALA A 91 -14.18 -8.08 -0.28
CA ALA A 91 -15.61 -8.22 -0.56
C ALA A 91 -16.43 -8.52 0.70
N GLU A 92 -15.96 -9.45 1.53
CA GLU A 92 -16.60 -9.80 2.81
C GLU A 92 -16.51 -8.64 3.81
N ILE A 93 -15.36 -7.97 3.89
CA ILE A 93 -15.21 -6.78 4.75
C ILE A 93 -16.16 -5.67 4.30
N ARG A 94 -16.29 -5.46 3.00
CA ARG A 94 -17.24 -4.50 2.44
C ARG A 94 -18.67 -4.83 2.85
N ALA A 95 -19.08 -6.10 2.73
CA ALA A 95 -20.39 -6.56 3.13
C ALA A 95 -20.62 -6.34 4.64
N ALA A 96 -19.66 -6.67 5.49
CA ALA A 96 -19.74 -6.48 6.95
C ALA A 96 -19.79 -4.99 7.37
N VAL A 97 -19.13 -4.11 6.61
CA VAL A 97 -19.17 -2.67 6.86
C VAL A 97 -20.44 -2.03 6.28
N ASN A 98 -21.19 -2.74 5.44
CA ASN A 98 -22.37 -2.26 4.73
C ASN A 98 -22.14 -0.93 4.01
N THR A 99 -20.99 -0.80 3.33
CA THR A 99 -20.66 0.39 2.56
C THR A 99 -21.19 0.25 1.12
N THR A 100 -21.73 1.33 0.58
CA THR A 100 -22.34 1.39 -0.77
C THR A 100 -21.31 1.38 -1.90
N VAL A 101 -20.03 1.52 -1.54
CA VAL A 101 -18.94 1.71 -2.49
C VAL A 101 -18.58 0.39 -3.15
N ILE A 102 -18.24 0.39 -4.43
CA ILE A 102 -17.77 -0.82 -5.12
C ILE A 102 -16.45 -1.35 -4.52
N GLN A 103 -16.25 -2.67 -4.59
CA GLN A 103 -15.06 -3.35 -4.07
C GLN A 103 -13.75 -2.76 -4.60
N LYS A 104 -13.74 -2.33 -5.88
CA LYS A 104 -12.58 -1.69 -6.52
C LYS A 104 -12.11 -0.48 -5.72
N THR A 105 -13.02 0.43 -5.37
CA THR A 105 -12.69 1.63 -4.59
C THR A 105 -12.20 1.28 -3.19
N ALA A 106 -12.83 0.33 -2.51
CA ALA A 106 -12.36 -0.14 -1.19
C ALA A 106 -10.93 -0.69 -1.27
N THR A 107 -10.61 -1.46 -2.31
CA THR A 107 -9.26 -1.98 -2.55
C THR A 107 -8.26 -0.84 -2.78
N TYR A 108 -8.58 0.14 -3.64
CA TYR A 108 -7.72 1.32 -3.83
C TYR A 108 -7.46 2.07 -2.53
N ARG A 109 -8.48 2.23 -1.66
CA ARG A 109 -8.32 2.91 -0.36
C ARG A 109 -7.40 2.18 0.59
N LEU A 110 -7.41 0.85 0.56
CA LEU A 110 -6.49 0.01 1.33
C LEU A 110 -5.06 0.12 0.79
N LEU A 111 -4.89 0.10 -0.54
CA LEU A 111 -3.58 0.30 -1.18
C LEU A 111 -2.97 1.67 -0.84
N GLN A 112 -3.78 2.73 -0.85
CA GLN A 112 -3.37 4.08 -0.42
C GLN A 112 -3.00 4.13 1.07
N GLY A 113 -3.62 3.25 1.88
CA GLY A 113 -3.25 3.01 3.28
C GLY A 113 -2.11 2.01 3.46
N GLN A 114 -1.38 1.68 2.39
CA GLN A 114 -0.24 0.76 2.38
C GLN A 114 -0.57 -0.70 2.74
N LEU A 115 -1.85 -1.07 2.82
CA LEU A 115 -2.31 -2.43 3.05
C LEU A 115 -2.38 -3.18 1.72
N ARG A 116 -1.65 -4.30 1.62
CA ARG A 116 -1.62 -5.15 0.43
C ARG A 116 -1.84 -6.60 0.79
N THR A 117 -2.51 -7.33 -0.09
CA THR A 117 -2.62 -8.78 -0.05
C THR A 117 -1.24 -9.41 -0.29
N ARG A 118 -0.74 -10.21 0.64
CA ARG A 118 0.59 -10.85 0.59
C ARG A 118 0.55 -12.26 1.15
N HIS A 119 1.52 -13.10 0.80
CA HIS A 119 1.68 -14.42 1.40
C HIS A 119 2.13 -14.30 2.89
N PRO A 120 1.45 -14.95 3.83
CA PRO A 120 1.88 -15.03 5.21
C PRO A 120 3.16 -15.87 5.33
N VAL A 121 3.93 -15.63 6.39
CA VAL A 121 5.03 -16.53 6.75
C VAL A 121 4.43 -17.68 7.53
N ALA A 122 4.72 -18.92 7.11
CA ALA A 122 4.35 -20.10 7.87
C ALA A 122 5.32 -20.29 9.04
N CYS A 123 4.81 -20.31 10.27
CA CYS A 123 5.63 -20.47 11.46
C CYS A 123 5.00 -21.43 12.47
N THR A 124 5.84 -22.06 13.29
CA THR A 124 5.38 -22.78 14.47
C THR A 124 5.02 -21.75 15.55
N PRO A 125 3.80 -21.79 16.13
CA PRO A 125 3.43 -20.87 17.20
C PRO A 125 4.35 -21.10 18.41
N LEU A 126 5.02 -20.04 18.86
CA LEU A 126 5.90 -20.06 20.03
C LEU A 126 5.18 -19.42 21.21
N THR A 127 5.28 -20.05 22.38
CA THR A 127 4.87 -19.44 23.64
C THR A 127 5.92 -18.43 24.10
N ALA A 128 5.57 -17.53 25.02
CA ALA A 128 6.53 -16.60 25.59
C ALA A 128 7.74 -17.32 26.22
N ASN A 129 7.51 -18.46 26.86
CA ASN A 129 8.59 -19.27 27.44
C ASN A 129 9.49 -19.88 26.35
N HIS A 130 8.92 -20.38 25.24
CA HIS A 130 9.72 -20.86 24.11
C HIS A 130 10.62 -19.76 23.54
N CYS A 131 10.08 -18.54 23.37
CA CYS A 131 10.86 -17.40 22.89
C CYS A 131 12.03 -17.06 23.84
N ARG A 132 11.77 -17.06 25.16
CA ARG A 132 12.78 -16.80 26.18
C ARG A 132 13.90 -17.84 26.16
N LEU A 133 13.55 -19.13 26.27
CA LEU A 133 14.52 -20.23 26.30
C LEU A 133 15.35 -20.31 25.02
N ARG A 134 14.72 -20.13 23.85
CA ARG A 134 15.45 -20.09 22.57
C ARG A 134 16.42 -18.92 22.50
N ARG A 135 16.04 -17.75 23.02
CA ARG A 135 16.93 -16.58 23.06
C ARG A 135 18.11 -16.81 24.00
N GLU A 136 17.86 -17.30 25.21
CA GLU A 136 18.90 -17.65 26.19
C GLU A 136 19.88 -18.66 25.60
N TRP A 137 19.37 -19.70 24.93
CA TRP A 137 20.19 -20.69 24.23
C TRP A 137 21.04 -20.07 23.12
N CYS A 138 20.45 -19.27 22.23
CA CYS A 138 21.20 -18.61 21.16
C CYS A 138 22.30 -17.71 21.73
N GLN A 139 22.04 -16.97 22.81
CA GLN A 139 23.03 -16.13 23.48
C GLN A 139 24.17 -16.97 24.08
N ALA A 140 23.83 -18.08 24.73
CA ALA A 140 24.82 -19.02 25.28
C ALA A 140 25.70 -19.64 24.19
N VAL A 141 25.15 -19.95 23.02
CA VAL A 141 25.87 -20.60 21.91
C VAL A 141 26.53 -19.59 20.95
N THR A 142 26.34 -18.28 21.14
CA THR A 142 26.86 -17.24 20.21
C THR A 142 28.39 -17.26 20.08
N HIS A 143 29.11 -17.64 21.15
CA HIS A 143 30.57 -17.67 21.17
C HIS A 143 31.17 -19.02 20.72
N TRP A 144 30.33 -19.99 20.36
CA TRP A 144 30.80 -21.31 19.91
C TRP A 144 31.36 -21.19 18.49
N GLY A 145 32.68 -21.33 18.36
CA GLY A 145 33.39 -21.29 17.08
C GLY A 145 33.62 -22.69 16.51
N THR A 146 34.67 -23.37 17.00
CA THR A 146 35.06 -24.71 16.56
C THR A 146 34.22 -25.84 17.17
N GLU A 147 33.56 -25.58 18.31
CA GLU A 147 32.75 -26.55 19.05
C GLU A 147 31.56 -27.06 18.24
N LEU A 148 31.02 -26.24 17.32
CA LEU A 148 29.98 -26.67 16.40
C LEU A 148 30.43 -27.81 15.47
N ARG A 149 31.74 -27.97 15.24
CA ARG A 149 32.27 -29.02 14.35
C ARG A 149 32.18 -30.42 14.94
N SER A 150 32.14 -30.53 16.26
CA SER A 150 31.98 -31.80 16.97
C SER A 150 30.53 -32.23 17.18
N ILE A 151 29.56 -31.37 16.87
CA ILE A 151 28.15 -31.66 17.09
C ILE A 151 27.59 -32.44 15.89
N VAL A 152 26.89 -33.53 16.18
CA VAL A 152 26.05 -34.26 15.22
C VAL A 152 24.62 -33.75 15.36
N PHE A 153 24.04 -33.25 14.29
CA PHE A 153 22.66 -32.81 14.22
C PHE A 153 21.80 -33.93 13.64
N SER A 154 20.87 -34.47 14.41
CA SER A 154 19.86 -35.41 13.93
C SER A 154 18.50 -34.75 13.87
N ASP A 155 17.71 -35.04 12.84
CA ASP A 155 16.31 -34.63 12.76
C ASP A 155 15.47 -35.68 12.03
N GLU A 156 14.16 -35.64 12.27
CA GLU A 156 13.17 -36.45 11.57
C GLU A 156 12.38 -35.56 10.61
N SER A 157 12.45 -35.89 9.32
CA SER A 157 11.72 -35.18 8.26
C SER A 157 10.45 -35.92 7.87
N LYS A 158 9.35 -35.17 7.80
CA LYS A 158 8.02 -35.66 7.36
C LYS A 158 7.79 -35.27 5.90
N PHE A 159 7.53 -36.25 5.04
CA PHE A 159 7.11 -36.04 3.66
C PHE A 159 5.60 -36.28 3.54
N CYS A 160 4.83 -35.22 3.31
CA CYS A 160 3.38 -35.31 3.16
C CYS A 160 3.00 -35.89 1.80
N LEU A 161 2.20 -36.96 1.78
CA LEU A 161 1.73 -37.62 0.54
C LEU A 161 0.47 -36.97 -0.06
N GLY A 162 -0.10 -36.00 0.65
CA GLY A 162 -1.16 -35.13 0.15
C GLY A 162 -1.26 -33.89 1.05
N ALA A 163 -1.41 -32.72 0.44
CA ALA A 163 -1.66 -31.46 1.15
C ALA A 163 -2.70 -30.63 0.39
N SER A 164 -3.59 -29.95 1.11
CA SER A 164 -4.26 -28.79 0.54
C SER A 164 -3.19 -27.71 0.30
N ASP A 165 -3.25 -26.99 -0.82
CA ASP A 165 -2.21 -26.00 -1.17
C ASP A 165 -2.08 -24.88 -0.11
N GLY A 166 -3.11 -24.73 0.74
CA GLY A 166 -3.15 -23.82 1.86
C GLY A 166 -2.83 -22.37 1.49
N ARG A 167 -3.13 -21.95 0.26
CA ARG A 167 -2.92 -20.59 -0.26
C ARG A 167 -3.84 -19.61 0.47
N VAL A 168 -3.45 -19.29 1.69
CA VAL A 168 -4.00 -18.19 2.47
C VAL A 168 -3.20 -16.94 2.12
N MET A 169 -3.91 -15.84 1.86
CA MET A 169 -3.32 -14.52 1.75
C MET A 169 -3.69 -13.71 2.98
N VAL A 170 -2.77 -12.84 3.41
CA VAL A 170 -3.00 -11.90 4.50
C VAL A 170 -2.87 -10.48 3.98
N MET A 171 -3.77 -9.59 4.39
CA MET A 171 -3.71 -8.19 4.06
C MET A 171 -2.91 -7.42 5.11
N ARG A 172 -1.70 -6.99 4.74
CA ARG A 172 -0.76 -6.38 5.67
C ARG A 172 0.03 -5.24 5.05
N GLY A 173 0.49 -4.34 5.91
CA GLY A 173 1.40 -3.26 5.61
C GLY A 173 2.84 -3.72 5.42
N GLN A 174 3.71 -2.79 5.05
CA GLN A 174 5.16 -2.99 5.14
C GLN A 174 5.59 -3.05 6.61
N GLY A 175 6.57 -3.87 6.95
CA GLY A 175 7.02 -4.07 8.34
C GLY A 175 6.15 -5.02 9.19
N GLU A 176 4.88 -5.25 8.81
CA GLU A 176 3.99 -6.17 9.54
C GLU A 176 4.23 -7.66 9.25
N ARG A 177 5.30 -8.02 8.52
CA ARG A 177 5.54 -9.40 8.03
C ARG A 177 5.56 -10.44 9.15
N LEU A 178 6.15 -10.09 10.30
CA LEU A 178 6.35 -10.97 11.46
C LEU A 178 5.35 -10.72 12.59
N GLN A 179 4.36 -9.85 12.38
CA GLN A 179 3.31 -9.63 13.37
C GLN A 179 2.49 -10.90 13.55
N PRO A 180 2.17 -11.33 14.78
CA PRO A 180 1.46 -12.59 15.04
C PRO A 180 0.16 -12.76 14.23
N THR A 181 -0.59 -11.67 14.04
CA THR A 181 -1.84 -11.64 13.25
C THR A 181 -1.65 -11.81 11.74
N CYS A 182 -0.43 -11.69 11.24
CA CYS A 182 -0.04 -11.82 9.83
C CYS A 182 0.71 -13.14 9.55
N LEU A 183 0.86 -13.99 10.56
CA LEU A 183 1.52 -15.28 10.44
C LEU A 183 0.49 -16.38 10.16
N ARG A 184 0.94 -17.42 9.46
CA ARG A 184 0.15 -18.64 9.27
C ARG A 184 0.73 -19.71 10.20
N PRO A 185 -0.03 -20.22 11.17
CA PRO A 185 0.40 -21.38 11.95
C PRO A 185 0.66 -22.56 11.01
N ARG A 186 1.83 -23.21 11.16
CA ARG A 186 2.10 -24.46 10.45
C ARG A 186 1.18 -25.55 11.02
N HIS A 187 0.49 -26.26 10.13
CA HIS A 187 -0.37 -27.38 10.51
C HIS A 187 0.48 -28.51 11.11
N THR A 188 0.14 -28.95 12.32
CA THR A 188 0.79 -30.07 13.03
C THR A 188 -0.11 -31.30 13.20
N GLY A 189 -1.31 -31.29 12.61
CA GLY A 189 -2.26 -32.40 12.70
C GLY A 189 -1.89 -33.62 11.84
N PRO A 190 -2.58 -34.75 12.07
CA PRO A 190 -2.33 -36.01 11.39
C PRO A 190 -2.59 -35.89 9.90
N THR A 191 -1.55 -36.13 9.11
CA THR A 191 -1.59 -36.18 7.64
C THR A 191 -0.91 -37.50 7.26
N PRO A 192 -1.35 -38.25 6.24
CA PRO A 192 -0.57 -39.38 5.74
C PRO A 192 0.81 -38.90 5.30
N VAL A 193 1.83 -39.33 6.04
CA VAL A 193 3.22 -38.89 5.89
C VAL A 193 4.14 -40.09 5.84
N LEU A 194 5.20 -39.99 5.03
CA LEU A 194 6.38 -40.82 5.14
C LEU A 194 7.36 -40.13 6.10
N MET A 195 7.87 -40.86 7.09
CA MET A 195 8.89 -40.36 8.02
C MET A 195 10.27 -40.86 7.59
N THR A 196 11.26 -39.99 7.67
CA THR A 196 12.66 -40.34 7.45
C THR A 196 13.50 -39.71 8.55
N ALA A 197 14.53 -40.40 9.02
CA ALA A 197 15.49 -39.88 9.99
C ALA A 197 16.85 -39.72 9.31
N GLY A 198 17.55 -38.65 9.66
CA GLY A 198 18.89 -38.38 9.15
C GLY A 198 19.75 -37.68 10.20
N ALA A 199 21.07 -37.80 10.04
CA ALA A 199 22.05 -37.11 10.86
C ALA A 199 23.11 -36.45 9.98
N LEU A 200 23.54 -35.25 10.39
CA LEU A 200 24.54 -34.44 9.71
C LEU A 200 25.62 -34.03 10.70
N SER A 201 26.88 -34.09 10.29
CA SER A 201 28.02 -33.59 11.06
C SER A 201 29.01 -32.89 10.14
N TYR A 202 29.81 -31.97 10.67
CA TYR A 202 30.80 -31.23 9.87
C TYR A 202 32.00 -32.09 9.44
N LEU A 203 32.22 -33.25 10.08
CA LEU A 203 33.37 -34.13 9.86
C LEU A 203 32.95 -35.49 9.27
N SER A 204 31.94 -35.51 8.40
CA SER A 204 31.57 -36.72 7.66
C SER A 204 32.69 -37.11 6.70
N HIS A 205 33.57 -38.03 7.13
CA HIS A 205 34.38 -38.80 6.18
C HIS A 205 33.45 -39.82 5.52
N PRO A 206 33.41 -39.90 4.17
CA PRO A 206 32.69 -40.99 3.52
C PRO A 206 33.41 -42.32 3.82
N PRO A 207 32.67 -43.44 3.86
CA PRO A 207 33.25 -44.77 4.06
C PRO A 207 34.17 -45.19 2.90
#